data_AF-A0A925I5J2-F1
#
_entry.id   AF-A0A925I5J2-F1
#
_cell.length_a   1.000
_cell.length_b   1.000
_cell.length_c   1.000
_cell.angle_alpha   90.00
_cell.angle_beta   90.00
_cell.angle_gamma   90.00
#
_symmetry.space_group_name_H-M   'P 1'
#
loop_
_entity.id
_entity.type
_entity.pdbx_description
1 polymer ?
#
loop_
_entity_poly.entity_id
_entity_poly.type
_entity_poly.pdbx_seq_one_letter_code
_entity_poly.pdbx_strand_id
1 'polypeptide(L)'
;MQFMARRASWGEIEGNERREMKGINQSSVMPELTQAWTTLQGYVLLRPIRNEADFSRLHALADSLSDEVGDDEDHPLFSLLEIVMDLIDRWEEAHVVIPDAE
;
A
#
# COMPACT_ATOMS: atom_id res chain seq x y z
N MET A 1 -0.93 45.92 -39.30
CA MET A 1 -2.36 45.65 -39.51
C MET A 1 -3.04 45.66 -38.14
N GLN A 2 -3.96 46.60 -37.93
CA GLN A 2 -4.83 46.64 -36.75
C GLN A 2 -5.98 45.67 -36.95
N PHE A 3 -6.46 45.00 -35.90
CA PHE A 3 -7.88 44.73 -35.72
C PHE A 3 -8.20 44.65 -34.22
N MET A 4 -8.96 45.64 -33.76
CA MET A 4 -9.65 45.66 -32.47
C MET A 4 -10.97 44.91 -32.56
N ALA A 5 -11.30 44.14 -31.51
CA ALA A 5 -12.63 43.82 -30.96
C ALA A 5 -12.41 42.62 -30.02
N ARG A 6 -12.89 42.53 -28.78
CA ARG A 6 -13.99 43.19 -28.08
C ARG A 6 -13.76 42.93 -26.59
N ARG A 7 -13.93 43.96 -25.77
CA ARG A 7 -13.94 43.88 -24.30
C ARG A 7 -15.04 42.91 -23.84
N ALA A 8 -14.65 41.79 -23.25
CA ALA A 8 -15.47 41.06 -22.29
C ALA A 8 -14.71 41.09 -20.96
N SER A 9 -15.43 41.39 -19.89
CA SER A 9 -14.94 41.64 -18.53
C SER A 9 -14.00 40.55 -18.02
N TRP A 10 -12.70 40.86 -17.91
CA TRP A 10 -11.70 40.07 -17.18
C TRP A 10 -11.20 40.89 -15.98
N GLY A 11 -12.14 41.26 -15.10
CA GLY A 11 -11.85 42.08 -13.91
C GLY A 11 -12.22 41.43 -12.58
N GLU A 12 -12.69 40.19 -12.54
CA GLU A 12 -13.35 39.68 -11.31
C GLU A 12 -13.26 38.16 -11.08
N ILE A 13 -12.26 37.49 -11.66
CA ILE A 13 -12.00 36.05 -11.43
C ILE A 13 -10.51 35.74 -11.16
N GLU A 14 -9.74 36.73 -10.70
CA GLU A 14 -8.36 36.52 -10.21
C GLU A 14 -8.27 36.43 -8.68
N GLY A 15 -9.33 35.97 -8.02
CA GLY A 15 -9.28 35.64 -6.60
C GLY A 15 -10.06 34.37 -6.34
N ASN A 16 -9.36 33.32 -5.88
CA ASN A 16 -9.88 32.16 -5.11
C ASN A 16 -9.65 30.74 -5.66
N GLU A 17 -8.73 30.47 -6.59
CA GLU A 17 -8.48 29.08 -7.02
C GLU A 17 -7.03 28.59 -6.94
N ARG A 18 -6.15 29.33 -6.26
CA ARG A 18 -5.00 28.69 -5.60
C ARG A 18 -5.46 28.12 -4.27
N ARG A 19 -6.31 27.10 -4.30
CA ARG A 19 -6.37 26.15 -3.19
C ARG A 19 -4.99 25.52 -3.12
N GLU A 20 -4.17 25.99 -2.19
CA GLU A 20 -2.97 25.27 -1.76
C GLU A 20 -3.41 23.85 -1.42
N MET A 21 -3.15 22.91 -2.33
CA MET A 21 -3.04 21.52 -1.96
C MET A 21 -1.84 21.48 -1.03
N LYS A 22 -2.10 21.63 0.27
CA LYS A 22 -1.14 21.45 1.35
C LYS A 22 -0.64 20.02 1.19
N GLY A 23 0.44 19.86 0.43
CA GLY A 23 1.11 18.59 0.22
C GLY A 23 1.26 17.96 1.58
N ILE A 24 0.85 16.70 1.70
CA ILE A 24 0.95 15.94 2.94
C ILE A 24 2.40 16.10 3.39
N ASN A 25 2.65 16.91 4.40
CA ASN A 25 4.01 17.13 4.88
C ASN A 25 4.41 15.80 5.50
N GLN A 26 5.18 15.00 4.76
CA GLN A 26 5.53 13.62 5.15
C GLN A 26 6.19 13.59 6.54
N SER A 27 6.87 14.67 6.95
CA SER A 27 7.47 14.77 8.29
C SER A 27 6.42 14.78 9.42
N SER A 28 5.19 15.20 9.13
CA SER A 28 4.10 15.31 10.10
C SER A 28 3.31 14.01 10.27
N VAL A 29 3.50 12.99 9.41
CA VAL A 29 2.77 11.70 9.49
C VAL A 29 3.65 10.54 9.95
N MET A 30 4.97 10.74 10.07
CA MET A 30 5.90 9.71 10.51
C MET A 30 5.58 9.15 11.91
N PRO A 31 5.18 9.95 12.92
CA PRO A 31 4.81 9.42 14.23
C PRO A 31 3.58 8.50 14.18
N GLU A 32 2.54 8.90 13.46
CA GLU A 32 1.31 8.15 13.29
C GLU A 32 1.56 6.85 12.52
N LEU A 33 2.37 6.91 11.46
CA LEU A 33 2.78 5.73 10.71
C LEU A 33 3.61 4.78 11.59
N THR A 34 4.54 5.31 12.38
CA THR A 34 5.35 4.51 13.32
C THR A 34 4.46 3.80 14.33
N GLN A 35 3.47 4.50 14.88
CA GLN A 35 2.52 3.93 15.82
C GLN A 35 1.65 2.85 15.15
N ALA A 36 1.10 3.12 13.97
CA ALA A 36 0.28 2.17 13.23
C ALA A 36 1.07 0.90 12.88
N TRP A 37 2.32 1.05 12.41
CA TRP A 37 3.20 -0.07 12.11
C TRP A 37 3.53 -0.87 13.38
N THR A 38 3.87 -0.20 14.48
CA THR A 38 4.14 -0.87 15.76
C THR A 38 2.93 -1.64 16.27
N THR A 39 1.73 -1.07 16.14
CA THR A 39 0.48 -1.74 16.49
C THR A 39 0.26 -2.97 15.62
N LEU A 40 0.41 -2.86 14.30
CA LEU A 40 0.30 -4.01 13.39
C LEU A 40 1.31 -5.12 13.73
N GLN A 41 2.58 -4.76 13.99
CA GLN A 41 3.62 -5.70 14.40
C GLN A 41 3.31 -6.43 15.71
N GLY A 42 2.46 -5.85 16.57
CA GLY A 42 1.98 -6.48 17.79
C GLY A 42 0.94 -7.59 17.55
N TYR A 43 0.22 -7.56 16.42
CA TYR A 43 -0.75 -8.59 16.03
C TYR A 43 -0.14 -9.62 15.08
N VAL A 44 0.60 -9.15 14.09
CA VAL A 44 1.19 -9.98 13.03
C VAL A 44 2.62 -9.55 12.80
N LEU A 45 3.56 -10.49 12.86
CA LEU A 45 4.97 -10.21 12.61
C LEU A 45 5.23 -10.08 11.10
N LEU A 46 4.73 -8.99 10.50
CA LEU A 46 4.82 -8.73 9.06
C LEU A 46 6.19 -8.16 8.70
N ARG A 47 7.07 -9.01 8.16
CA ARG A 47 8.43 -8.66 7.75
C ARG A 47 8.92 -9.63 6.67
N PRO A 48 9.97 -9.27 5.89
CA PRO A 48 10.58 -10.22 4.96
C PRO A 48 10.97 -11.53 5.66
N ILE A 49 10.67 -12.66 5.02
CA ILE A 49 11.01 -13.99 5.53
C ILE A 49 12.53 -14.17 5.47
N ARG A 50 13.11 -14.66 6.57
CA ARG A 50 14.56 -14.87 6.70
C ARG A 50 14.92 -16.30 7.12
N ASN A 51 13.91 -17.10 7.46
CA ASN A 51 14.04 -18.45 7.98
C ASN A 51 12.68 -19.15 7.92
N GLU A 52 12.71 -20.48 8.10
CA GLU A 52 11.53 -21.32 8.05
C GLU A 52 10.45 -20.92 9.07
N ALA A 53 10.82 -20.47 10.26
CA ALA A 53 9.84 -20.05 11.26
C ALA A 53 9.11 -18.77 10.86
N ASP A 54 9.75 -17.87 10.12
CA ASP A 54 9.09 -16.70 9.53
C ASP A 54 8.14 -17.14 8.40
N PHE A 55 8.55 -18.10 7.57
CA PHE A 55 7.72 -18.67 6.51
C PHE A 55 6.45 -19.30 7.08
N SER A 56 6.57 -20.23 8.04
CA SER A 56 5.40 -20.88 8.65
C SER A 56 4.43 -19.87 9.29
N ARG A 57 4.95 -18.79 9.89
CA ARG A 57 4.10 -17.73 10.47
C ARG A 57 3.33 -16.96 9.40
N LEU A 58 4.00 -16.55 8.32
CA LEU A 58 3.36 -15.80 7.25
C LEU A 58 2.41 -16.68 6.44
N HIS A 59 2.74 -17.95 6.24
CA HIS A 59 1.85 -18.93 5.62
C HIS A 59 0.56 -19.13 6.43
N ALA A 60 0.66 -19.28 7.76
CA ALA A 60 -0.52 -19.36 8.63
C ALA A 60 -1.35 -18.07 8.63
N LEU A 61 -0.68 -16.91 8.51
CA LEU A 61 -1.38 -15.63 8.37
C LEU A 61 -2.12 -15.55 7.02
N ALA A 62 -1.51 -15.99 5.92
CA ALA A 62 -2.14 -16.02 4.61
C ALA A 62 -3.42 -16.85 4.61
N ASP A 63 -3.39 -18.03 5.24
CA ASP A 63 -4.55 -18.92 5.42
C ASP A 63 -5.69 -18.20 6.16
N SER A 64 -5.38 -17.59 7.31
CA SER A 64 -6.37 -16.83 8.10
C SER A 64 -6.93 -15.62 7.36
N LEU A 65 -6.10 -14.92 6.57
CA LEU A 65 -6.52 -13.78 5.77
C LEU A 65 -7.39 -14.22 4.59
N SER A 66 -7.05 -15.34 3.93
CA SER A 66 -7.85 -15.91 2.84
C SER A 66 -9.23 -16.34 3.33
N ASP A 67 -9.31 -16.94 4.53
CA ASP A 67 -10.57 -17.33 5.15
C ASP A 67 -11.46 -16.11 5.50
N GLU A 68 -10.86 -15.03 5.99
CA GLU A 68 -11.58 -13.80 6.36
C GLU A 68 -12.03 -13.00 5.11
N VAL A 69 -11.14 -12.87 4.13
CA VAL A 69 -11.41 -12.08 2.91
C VAL A 69 -12.35 -12.84 1.96
N GLY A 70 -12.19 -14.16 1.84
CA GLY A 70 -12.92 -14.97 0.86
C GLY A 70 -12.69 -14.47 -0.57
N ASP A 71 -13.78 -14.32 -1.32
CA ASP A 71 -13.78 -13.82 -2.69
C ASP A 71 -13.99 -12.29 -2.78
N ASP A 72 -13.99 -11.56 -1.66
CA ASP A 72 -14.22 -10.11 -1.62
C ASP A 72 -12.93 -9.31 -1.81
N GLU A 73 -12.61 -8.99 -3.07
CA GLU A 73 -11.43 -8.17 -3.40
C GLU A 73 -11.51 -6.73 -2.85
N ASP A 74 -12.71 -6.23 -2.51
CA ASP A 74 -12.90 -4.91 -1.89
C ASP A 74 -12.71 -4.96 -0.36
N HIS A 75 -12.45 -6.14 0.22
CA HIS A 75 -12.26 -6.31 1.65
C HIS A 75 -11.06 -5.48 2.16
N PRO A 76 -11.16 -4.79 3.31
CA PRO A 76 -10.07 -3.96 3.83
C PRO A 76 -8.74 -4.68 4.07
N LEU A 77 -8.78 -6.02 4.23
CA LEU A 77 -7.60 -6.86 4.43
C LEU A 77 -7.08 -7.50 3.13
N PHE A 78 -7.75 -7.35 1.98
CA PHE A 78 -7.32 -7.95 0.73
C PHE A 78 -5.90 -7.49 0.35
N SER A 79 -5.62 -6.18 0.41
CA SER A 79 -4.27 -5.66 0.15
C SER A 79 -3.20 -6.18 1.13
N LEU A 80 -3.57 -6.56 2.35
CA LEU A 80 -2.63 -7.19 3.29
C LEU A 80 -2.37 -8.64 2.90
N LEU A 81 -3.41 -9.39 2.48
CA LEU A 81 -3.26 -10.74 1.93
C LEU A 81 -2.32 -10.73 0.73
N GLU A 82 -2.51 -9.80 -0.21
CA GLU A 82 -1.62 -9.65 -1.37
C GLU A 82 -0.16 -9.48 -0.93
N ILE A 83 0.12 -8.56 0.00
CA ILE A 83 1.48 -8.33 0.50
C ILE A 83 2.06 -9.58 1.16
N VAL A 84 1.27 -10.32 1.93
CA VAL A 84 1.72 -11.55 2.61
C VAL A 84 2.08 -12.63 1.59
N MET A 85 1.21 -12.86 0.60
CA MET A 85 1.47 -13.81 -0.50
C MET A 85 2.75 -13.43 -1.27
N ASP A 86 2.91 -12.13 -1.57
CA ASP A 86 4.10 -11.58 -2.21
C ASP A 86 5.41 -11.84 -1.43
N LEU A 87 5.35 -11.92 -0.11
CA LEU A 87 6.51 -12.24 0.74
C LEU A 87 6.80 -13.75 0.73
N ILE A 88 5.76 -14.57 0.74
CA ILE A 88 5.83 -16.04 0.66
C ILE A 88 6.44 -16.44 -0.67
N ASP A 89 5.91 -15.93 -1.80
CA ASP A 89 6.38 -16.25 -3.15
C ASP A 89 7.87 -15.93 -3.31
N ARG A 90 8.31 -14.76 -2.85
CA ARG A 90 9.73 -14.38 -2.88
C ARG A 90 10.63 -15.30 -2.05
N TRP A 91 10.13 -15.83 -0.94
CA TRP A 91 10.88 -16.81 -0.15
C TRP A 91 10.97 -18.14 -0.87
N GLU A 92 9.84 -18.62 -1.41
CA GLU A 92 9.76 -19.87 -2.14
C GLU A 92 10.65 -19.84 -3.39
N GLU A 93 10.63 -18.78 -4.20
CA GLU A 93 11.53 -18.65 -5.36
C GLU A 93 13.01 -18.86 -4.99
N ALA A 94 13.43 -18.44 -3.80
CA ALA A 94 14.80 -18.60 -3.31
C ALA A 94 15.06 -19.96 -2.61
N HIS A 95 14.02 -20.69 -2.20
CA HIS A 95 14.11 -21.90 -1.36
C HIS A 95 13.43 -23.14 -1.95
N VAL A 96 12.81 -23.03 -3.12
CA VAL A 96 12.26 -24.16 -3.86
C VAL A 96 13.43 -25.03 -4.30
N VAL A 97 13.58 -26.16 -3.61
CA VAL A 97 14.32 -27.32 -4.13
C VAL A 97 13.39 -27.96 -5.15
N ILE A 98 13.52 -27.62 -6.43
CA ILE A 98 12.89 -28.41 -7.48
C ILE A 98 13.55 -29.80 -7.39
N PRO A 99 12.83 -30.87 -7.03
CA PRO A 99 13.39 -32.20 -7.14
C PRO A 99 13.67 -32.44 -8.62
N ASP A 100 14.87 -32.92 -8.97
CA ASP A 100 15.13 -33.36 -10.33
C ASP A 100 14.00 -34.32 -10.73
N ALA A 101 13.25 -33.96 -11.76
CA ALA A 101 12.23 -34.83 -12.31
C ALA A 101 12.96 -36.02 -12.95
N GLU A 102 12.97 -37.17 -12.27
CA GLU A 102 13.44 -38.46 -12.81
C GLU A 102 12.48 -39.02 -13.87
#